data_AF-A0AB39SHP8-F1
#
_entry.id   AF-A0AB39SHP8-F1
#
_cell.length_a   1.000
_cell.length_b   1.000
_cell.length_c   1.000
_cell.angle_alpha   90.00
_cell.angle_beta   90.00
_cell.angle_gamma   90.00
#
_symmetry.space_group_name_H-M   'P 1'
#
loop_
_entity.id
_entity.type
_entity.pdbx_description
1 polymer ?
#
loop_
_entity_poly.entity_id
_entity_poly.type
_entity_poly.pdbx_seq_one_letter_code
_entity_poly.pdbx_strand_id
1 'polypeptide(L)'
;MSQEVRVRRAWKRITKWLGENAPSQVQAINPGVDQSMIDAAEEEMAIAIPAEHRVWLLLNNGSTAKDVLEGHLYQPHQDSVFLPGNNVFLDLRQIVDVYRDFLAGEAGWQPEWIPFAQKSDAPFGYFLDTGAGSAQAPVMYFAEASLPKLAFPSLAKFLEATADALEGGDGIRALGNRVPYRPVTDGGVLRWKRAQTAP
;
A
#
# COMPACT_ATOMS: atom_id res chain seq x y z
N MET A 1 6.83 0.97 -22.13
CA MET A 1 6.92 1.89 -20.98
C MET A 1 7.39 1.08 -19.78
N SER A 2 8.43 1.51 -19.05
CA SER A 2 8.91 0.78 -17.88
C SER A 2 7.91 0.84 -16.73
N GLN A 3 8.05 -0.04 -15.76
CA GLN A 3 7.18 -0.08 -14.59
C GLN A 3 7.36 1.16 -13.70
N GLU A 4 8.58 1.70 -13.59
CA GLU A 4 8.81 2.93 -12.81
C GLU A 4 8.06 4.12 -13.40
N VAL A 5 8.05 4.27 -14.73
CA VAL A 5 7.29 5.34 -15.40
C VAL A 5 5.79 5.19 -15.13
N ARG A 6 5.30 3.95 -15.07
CA ARG A 6 3.89 3.64 -14.76
C ARG A 6 3.54 4.00 -13.33
N VAL A 7 4.39 3.65 -12.35
CA VAL A 7 4.26 4.08 -10.95
C VAL A 7 4.16 5.60 -10.86
N ARG A 8 5.10 6.35 -11.46
CA ARG A 8 5.09 7.82 -11.43
C ARG A 8 3.81 8.41 -12.01
N ARG A 9 3.35 7.89 -13.15
CA ARG A 9 2.12 8.37 -13.82
C ARG A 9 0.87 8.06 -13.00
N ALA A 10 0.75 6.83 -12.48
CA ALA A 10 -0.39 6.42 -11.67
C ALA A 10 -0.45 7.20 -10.36
N TRP A 11 0.68 7.39 -9.68
CA TRP A 11 0.73 8.16 -8.44
C TRP A 11 0.33 9.63 -8.63
N LYS A 12 0.76 10.26 -9.73
CA LYS A 12 0.34 11.63 -10.08
C LYS A 12 -1.17 11.73 -10.30
N ARG A 13 -1.79 10.71 -10.91
CA ARG A 13 -3.25 10.66 -11.11
C ARG A 13 -3.98 10.53 -9.77
N ILE A 14 -3.53 9.61 -8.92
CA ILE A 14 -4.07 9.40 -7.58
C ILE A 14 -4.02 10.71 -6.78
N THR A 15 -2.84 11.31 -6.62
CA THR A 15 -2.68 12.52 -5.81
C THR A 15 -3.44 13.72 -6.36
N LYS A 16 -3.53 13.87 -7.69
CA LYS A 16 -4.40 14.88 -8.32
C LYS A 16 -5.87 14.67 -7.94
N TRP A 17 -6.38 13.46 -8.14
CA TRP A 17 -7.78 13.16 -7.84
C TRP A 17 -8.11 13.40 -6.37
N LEU A 18 -7.21 13.02 -5.46
CA LEU A 18 -7.39 13.26 -4.03
C LEU A 18 -7.38 14.73 -3.68
N GLY A 19 -6.52 15.54 -4.33
CA GLY A 19 -6.51 16.98 -4.11
C GLY A 19 -7.85 17.64 -4.44
N GLU A 20 -8.56 17.10 -5.43
CA GLU A 20 -9.85 17.61 -5.89
C GLU A 20 -11.03 17.07 -5.07
N ASN A 21 -10.97 15.81 -4.60
CA ASN A 21 -12.13 15.09 -4.07
C ASN A 21 -12.01 14.65 -2.60
N ALA A 22 -10.79 14.58 -2.08
CA ALA A 22 -10.46 13.96 -0.80
C ALA A 22 -9.28 14.67 -0.08
N PRO A 23 -9.38 15.99 0.17
CA PRO A 23 -8.24 16.79 0.65
C PRO A 23 -7.73 16.37 2.03
N SER A 24 -8.56 15.78 2.89
CA SER A 24 -8.11 15.32 4.21
C SER A 24 -7.08 14.20 4.09
N GLN A 25 -7.25 13.30 3.11
CA GLN A 25 -6.32 12.21 2.81
C GLN A 25 -5.06 12.67 2.10
N VAL A 26 -5.13 13.73 1.29
CA VAL A 26 -3.90 14.35 0.74
C VAL A 26 -2.98 14.84 1.85
N GLN A 27 -3.54 15.40 2.92
CA GLN A 27 -2.75 15.86 4.06
C GLN A 27 -2.19 14.72 4.91
N ALA A 28 -2.68 13.49 4.76
CA ALA A 28 -2.15 12.31 5.43
C ALA A 28 -1.00 11.66 4.66
N ILE A 29 -0.82 12.02 3.39
CA ILE A 29 0.28 11.51 2.55
C ILE A 29 1.60 12.14 2.98
N ASN A 30 2.59 11.31 3.28
CA ASN A 30 3.94 11.79 3.54
C ASN A 30 4.64 12.15 2.22
N PRO A 31 5.51 13.19 2.21
CA PRO A 31 6.42 13.40 1.09
C PRO A 31 7.32 12.17 0.89
N GLY A 32 7.85 11.99 -0.33
CA GLY A 32 8.80 10.93 -0.60
C GLY A 32 10.08 11.04 0.23
N VAL A 33 10.71 9.91 0.49
CA VAL A 33 12.03 9.84 1.15
C VAL A 33 13.16 10.11 0.15
N ASP A 34 14.37 10.34 0.66
CA ASP A 34 15.57 10.36 -0.16
C ASP A 34 16.14 8.94 -0.38
N GLN A 35 17.13 8.87 -1.26
CA GLN A 35 17.75 7.60 -1.63
C GLN A 35 18.50 6.94 -0.47
N SER A 36 19.12 7.73 0.41
CA SER A 36 19.94 7.24 1.52
C SER A 36 19.10 6.55 2.60
N MET A 37 17.87 7.04 2.83
CA MET A 37 16.92 6.40 3.73
C MET A 37 16.49 5.02 3.22
N ILE A 38 16.24 4.90 1.90
CA ILE A 38 15.89 3.62 1.28
C ILE A 38 17.07 2.64 1.39
N ASP A 39 18.29 3.10 1.09
CA ASP A 39 19.48 2.24 1.15
C ASP A 39 19.75 1.75 2.60
N ALA A 40 19.55 2.61 3.60
CA ALA A 40 19.62 2.21 5.01
C ALA A 40 18.55 1.19 5.41
N ALA A 41 17.32 1.33 4.89
CA ALA A 41 16.26 0.36 5.12
C ALA A 41 16.57 -1.01 4.47
N GLU A 42 17.16 -1.03 3.27
CA GLU A 42 17.62 -2.26 2.63
C GLU A 42 18.73 -2.95 3.42
N GLU A 43 19.66 -2.18 3.98
CA GLU A 43 20.71 -2.70 4.87
C GLU A 43 20.12 -3.31 6.14
N GLU A 44 19.16 -2.63 6.77
CA GLU A 44 18.52 -3.09 8.00
C GLU A 44 17.65 -4.35 7.79
N MET A 45 16.95 -4.44 6.66
CA MET A 45 16.12 -5.60 6.32
C MET A 45 16.92 -6.74 5.65
N ALA A 46 18.17 -6.49 5.28
CA ALA A 46 19.03 -7.39 4.50
C ALA A 46 18.38 -7.88 3.19
N ILE A 47 17.58 -7.03 2.54
CA ILE A 47 16.90 -7.32 1.28
C ILE A 47 16.78 -6.08 0.40
N ALA A 48 16.92 -6.25 -0.91
CA ALA A 48 16.73 -5.17 -1.87
C ALA A 48 15.25 -4.87 -2.08
N ILE A 49 14.87 -3.60 -1.95
CA ILE A 49 13.53 -3.11 -2.27
C ILE A 49 13.38 -3.07 -3.81
N PRO A 50 12.31 -3.65 -4.38
CA PRO A 50 12.08 -3.65 -5.83
C PRO A 50 12.09 -2.24 -6.44
N ALA A 51 12.60 -2.11 -7.65
CA ALA A 51 12.74 -0.81 -8.34
C ALA A 51 11.44 0.00 -8.40
N GLU A 52 10.29 -0.65 -8.62
CA GLU A 52 8.97 0.00 -8.60
C GLU A 52 8.65 0.60 -7.22
N HIS A 53 8.98 -0.13 -6.15
CA HIS A 53 8.75 0.30 -4.77
C HIS A 53 9.70 1.43 -4.39
N ARG A 54 10.99 1.35 -4.76
CA ARG A 54 11.93 2.47 -4.58
C ARG A 54 11.41 3.76 -5.22
N VAL A 55 10.93 3.69 -6.45
CA VAL A 55 10.37 4.86 -7.14
C VAL A 55 9.11 5.39 -6.47
N TRP A 56 8.27 4.51 -5.93
CA TRP A 56 7.10 4.94 -5.16
C TRP A 56 7.51 5.60 -3.83
N LEU A 57 8.48 5.05 -3.08
CA LEU A 57 9.00 5.62 -1.83
C LEU A 57 9.62 7.01 -2.03
N LEU A 58 10.33 7.22 -3.15
CA LEU A 58 10.86 8.54 -3.53
C LEU A 58 9.74 9.55 -3.88
N LEU A 59 8.51 9.11 -4.12
CA LEU A 59 7.35 9.96 -4.40
C LEU A 59 6.38 10.07 -3.21
N ASN A 60 6.37 9.09 -2.33
CA ASN A 60 5.39 8.90 -1.26
C ASN A 60 5.96 8.01 -0.16
N ASN A 61 6.09 8.53 1.05
CA ASN A 61 6.55 7.76 2.20
C ASN A 61 5.37 7.27 3.06
N GLY A 62 4.40 6.59 2.44
CA GLY A 62 3.20 6.13 3.15
C GLY A 62 2.14 7.22 3.34
N SER A 63 1.04 6.83 3.99
CA SER A 63 -0.11 7.70 4.26
C SER A 63 -0.28 7.99 5.75
N THR A 64 0.82 7.98 6.50
CA THR A 64 0.84 8.00 7.97
C THR A 64 1.19 9.36 8.56
N ALA A 65 1.16 10.45 7.77
CA ALA A 65 1.60 11.78 8.22
C ALA A 65 0.79 12.33 9.41
N LYS A 66 -0.42 11.80 9.63
CA LYS A 66 -1.33 12.15 10.73
C LYS A 66 -1.40 11.08 11.82
N ASP A 67 -0.67 9.98 11.67
CA ASP A 67 -0.68 8.88 12.63
C ASP A 67 0.02 9.29 13.93
N VAL A 68 -0.41 8.70 15.04
CA VAL A 68 0.19 8.92 16.35
C VAL A 68 0.92 7.66 16.77
N LEU A 69 2.17 7.81 17.22
CA LEU A 69 2.91 6.73 17.85
C LEU A 69 2.65 6.76 19.36
N GLU A 70 1.92 5.76 19.86
CA GLU A 70 1.67 5.57 21.29
C GLU A 70 2.52 4.40 21.80
N GLY A 71 3.67 4.73 22.39
CA GLY A 71 4.67 3.74 22.80
C GLY A 71 5.29 3.06 21.57
N HIS A 72 4.96 1.78 21.36
CA HIS A 72 5.42 0.98 20.21
C HIS A 72 4.32 0.68 19.19
N LEU A 73 3.12 1.26 19.37
CA LEU A 73 1.97 1.02 18.51
C LEU A 73 1.65 2.26 17.70
N TYR A 74 1.62 2.10 16.38
CA TYR A 74 1.11 3.12 15.49
C TYR A 74 -0.42 3.12 15.55
N GLN A 75 -1.01 4.29 15.78
CA GLN A 75 -2.46 4.53 15.75
C GLN A 75 -2.80 5.27 14.45
N PRO A 76 -3.33 4.56 13.43
CA PRO A 76 -3.63 5.20 12.16
C PRO A 76 -4.75 6.21 12.27
N HIS A 77 -4.52 7.42 11.79
CA HIS A 77 -5.59 8.42 11.69
C HIS A 77 -6.61 8.00 10.61
N GLN A 78 -7.88 8.39 10.75
CA GLN A 78 -8.91 8.04 9.75
C GLN A 78 -8.57 8.54 8.33
N ASP A 79 -7.87 9.68 8.24
CA ASP A 79 -7.43 10.24 6.96
C ASP A 79 -6.27 9.44 6.33
N SER A 80 -5.56 8.64 7.13
CA SER A 80 -4.50 7.74 6.68
C SER A 80 -5.06 6.52 5.96
N VAL A 81 -6.34 6.21 6.19
CA VAL A 81 -7.06 5.11 5.55
C VAL A 81 -7.37 5.47 4.10
N PHE A 82 -6.54 4.91 3.23
CA PHE A 82 -6.49 5.28 1.83
C PHE A 82 -6.98 4.17 0.91
N LEU A 83 -6.72 2.92 1.28
CA LEU A 83 -6.88 1.76 0.41
C LEU A 83 -8.15 0.96 0.72
N PRO A 84 -8.67 0.19 -0.25
CA PRO A 84 -9.74 -0.78 -0.02
C PRO A 84 -9.46 -1.70 1.17
N GLY A 85 -10.50 -2.03 1.94
CA GLY A 85 -10.38 -2.91 3.11
C GLY A 85 -9.81 -2.23 4.35
N ASN A 86 -9.93 -0.91 4.45
CA ASN A 86 -9.39 -0.07 5.52
C ASN A 86 -7.86 -0.21 5.65
N ASN A 87 -7.15 -0.26 4.52
CA ASN A 87 -5.69 -0.33 4.55
C ASN A 87 -5.08 1.09 4.50
N VAL A 88 -3.94 1.23 5.15
CA VAL A 88 -3.05 2.40 5.12
C VAL A 88 -1.78 2.03 4.36
N PHE A 89 -1.16 3.00 3.71
CA PHE A 89 0.20 2.81 3.20
C PHE A 89 1.19 3.02 4.33
N LEU A 90 2.08 2.05 4.51
CA LEU A 90 3.15 2.13 5.50
C LEU A 90 4.19 3.16 5.06
N ASP A 91 4.68 3.95 6.01
CA ASP A 91 5.93 4.67 5.80
C ASP A 91 7.14 3.72 5.87
N LEU A 92 8.29 4.18 5.40
CA LEU A 92 9.50 3.37 5.31
C LEU A 92 9.94 2.78 6.65
N ARG A 93 9.75 3.52 7.77
CA ARG A 93 10.13 3.01 9.08
C ARG A 93 9.18 1.89 9.52
N GLN A 94 7.88 2.09 9.32
CA GLN A 94 6.88 1.06 9.56
C GLN A 94 7.08 -0.17 8.68
N ILE A 95 7.50 -0.01 7.42
CA ILE A 95 7.86 -1.14 6.54
C ILE A 95 8.93 -2.00 7.20
N VAL A 96 10.01 -1.38 7.68
CA VAL A 96 11.12 -2.08 8.35
C VAL A 96 10.67 -2.76 9.63
N ASP A 97 9.86 -2.08 10.46
CA ASP A 97 9.35 -2.63 11.72
C ASP A 97 8.42 -3.82 11.47
N VAL A 98 7.43 -3.68 10.60
CA VAL A 98 6.49 -4.77 10.26
C VAL A 98 7.25 -5.95 9.65
N TYR A 99 8.22 -5.69 8.77
CA TYR A 99 9.05 -6.74 8.18
C TYR A 99 9.79 -7.55 9.25
N ARG A 100 10.43 -6.86 10.21
CA ARG A 100 11.15 -7.50 11.33
C ARG A 100 10.21 -8.30 12.22
N ASP A 101 9.10 -7.70 12.62
CA ASP A 101 8.15 -8.32 13.55
C ASP A 101 7.56 -9.60 12.94
N PHE A 102 7.22 -9.56 11.64
CA PHE A 102 6.70 -10.73 10.93
C PHE A 102 7.75 -11.81 10.71
N LEU A 103 8.99 -11.44 10.37
CA LEU A 103 10.06 -12.41 10.25
C LEU A 103 10.38 -13.10 11.59
N ALA A 104 10.18 -12.41 12.72
CA ALA A 104 10.43 -12.94 14.05
C ALA A 104 9.27 -13.80 14.61
N GLY A 105 8.02 -13.52 14.22
CA GLY A 105 6.85 -14.07 14.91
C GLY A 105 5.68 -14.57 14.05
N GLU A 106 5.60 -14.22 12.78
CA GLU A 106 4.45 -14.56 11.93
C GLU A 106 4.70 -15.86 11.16
N ALA A 107 3.91 -16.89 11.48
CA ALA A 107 4.05 -18.21 10.87
C ALA A 107 3.77 -18.15 9.36
N GLY A 108 4.79 -18.43 8.56
CA GLY A 108 4.68 -18.50 7.10
C GLY A 108 5.09 -17.22 6.37
N TRP A 109 5.45 -16.15 7.08
CA TRP A 109 6.14 -15.01 6.47
C TRP A 109 7.48 -15.45 5.86
N GLN A 110 7.83 -14.91 4.69
CA GLN A 110 9.07 -15.23 4.00
C GLN A 110 10.01 -14.01 4.00
N PRO A 111 11.34 -14.20 4.09
CA PRO A 111 12.30 -13.10 3.98
C PRO A 111 12.14 -12.27 2.70
N GLU A 112 11.66 -12.87 1.61
CA GLU A 112 11.45 -12.19 0.33
C GLU A 112 10.20 -11.31 0.28
N TRP A 113 9.39 -11.27 1.33
CA TRP A 113 8.13 -10.54 1.37
C TRP A 113 8.31 -9.18 2.04
N ILE A 114 8.12 -8.11 1.28
CA ILE A 114 8.30 -6.73 1.77
C ILE A 114 6.92 -6.09 1.96
N PRO A 115 6.50 -5.74 3.18
CA PRO A 115 5.20 -5.11 3.40
C PRO A 115 5.22 -3.67 2.85
N PHE A 116 4.07 -3.17 2.42
CA PHE A 116 3.94 -1.76 2.01
C PHE A 116 2.59 -1.14 2.38
N ALA A 117 1.63 -1.95 2.81
CA ALA A 117 0.36 -1.49 3.34
C ALA A 117 -0.18 -2.50 4.34
N GLN A 118 -0.94 -2.03 5.33
CA GLN A 118 -1.60 -2.87 6.33
C GLN A 118 -3.00 -2.36 6.64
N LYS A 119 -3.84 -3.20 7.24
CA LYS A 119 -5.13 -2.78 7.79
C LYS A 119 -4.88 -1.79 8.91
N SER A 120 -5.74 -0.78 9.04
CA SER A 120 -5.62 0.22 10.10
C SER A 120 -5.84 -0.33 11.50
N ASP A 121 -6.44 -1.52 11.61
CA ASP A 121 -6.87 -2.15 12.86
C ASP A 121 -6.25 -3.54 13.08
N ALA A 122 -5.35 -3.99 12.20
CA ALA A 122 -4.74 -5.31 12.25
C ALA A 122 -3.42 -5.32 11.48
N PRO A 123 -2.47 -6.20 11.83
CA PRO A 123 -1.15 -6.19 11.19
C PRO A 123 -1.15 -6.77 9.75
N PHE A 124 -2.29 -7.29 9.29
CA PHE A 124 -2.43 -7.93 7.97
C PHE A 124 -2.55 -6.91 6.84
N GLY A 125 -2.09 -7.25 5.64
CA GLY A 125 -1.89 -6.23 4.62
C GLY A 125 -1.39 -6.69 3.27
N TYR A 126 -0.93 -5.72 2.48
CA TYR A 126 -0.27 -5.97 1.21
C TYR A 126 1.24 -6.02 1.35
N PHE A 127 1.83 -6.90 0.57
CA PHE A 127 3.27 -7.04 0.46
C PHE A 127 3.69 -7.28 -0.99
N LEU A 128 4.94 -7.01 -1.28
CA LEU A 128 5.60 -7.38 -2.53
C LEU A 128 6.34 -8.68 -2.32
N ASP A 129 6.01 -9.70 -3.11
CA ASP A 129 6.75 -10.94 -3.13
C ASP A 129 7.94 -10.80 -4.09
N THR A 130 9.15 -10.68 -3.53
CA THR A 130 10.38 -10.60 -4.32
C THR A 130 10.97 -11.98 -4.61
N GLY A 131 10.27 -13.04 -4.17
CA GLY A 131 10.64 -14.43 -4.37
C GLY A 131 10.73 -14.81 -5.84
N ALA A 132 11.57 -15.80 -6.13
CA ALA A 132 11.89 -16.31 -7.46
C ALA A 132 12.62 -15.34 -8.42
N GLY A 133 13.09 -14.18 -7.96
CA GLY A 133 13.89 -13.26 -8.78
C GLY A 133 13.12 -12.71 -9.98
N SER A 134 11.79 -12.67 -9.90
CA SER A 134 10.95 -12.09 -10.94
C SER A 134 11.32 -10.62 -11.13
N ALA A 135 11.46 -10.19 -12.39
CA ALA A 135 11.70 -8.78 -12.73
C ALA A 135 10.58 -7.85 -12.22
N GLN A 136 9.42 -8.41 -11.87
CA GLN A 136 8.29 -7.71 -11.27
C GLN A 136 7.88 -8.46 -10.00
N ALA A 137 7.99 -7.80 -8.85
CA ALA A 137 7.49 -8.33 -7.58
C ALA A 137 5.95 -8.20 -7.57
N PRO A 138 5.18 -9.30 -7.58
CA PRO A 138 3.73 -9.22 -7.52
C PRO A 138 3.27 -8.66 -6.17
N VAL A 139 2.14 -7.96 -6.22
CA VAL A 139 1.43 -7.48 -5.03
C VAL A 139 0.56 -8.62 -4.53
N MET A 140 0.88 -9.09 -3.34
CA MET A 140 0.15 -10.12 -2.61
C MET A 140 -0.64 -9.49 -1.48
N TYR A 141 -1.65 -10.20 -0.99
CA TYR A 141 -2.42 -9.83 0.20
C TYR A 141 -2.34 -10.96 1.23
N PHE A 142 -1.88 -10.62 2.43
CA PHE A 142 -1.82 -11.48 3.60
C PHE A 142 -3.00 -11.15 4.52
N ALA A 143 -3.68 -12.17 5.04
CA ALA A 143 -4.83 -12.01 5.92
C ALA A 143 -4.80 -13.07 7.02
N GLU A 144 -5.45 -12.77 8.14
CA GLU A 144 -5.53 -13.69 9.28
C GLU A 144 -6.00 -15.09 8.85
N ALA A 145 -5.27 -16.11 9.31
CA ALA A 145 -5.55 -17.52 9.09
C ALA A 145 -5.78 -17.90 7.60
N SER A 146 -5.19 -17.14 6.66
CA SER A 146 -5.36 -17.34 5.23
C SER A 146 -4.01 -17.39 4.52
N LEU A 147 -3.88 -18.30 3.55
CA LEU A 147 -2.74 -18.27 2.64
C LEU A 147 -2.72 -16.93 1.87
N PRO A 148 -1.53 -16.36 1.61
CA PRO A 148 -1.39 -15.18 0.79
C PRO A 148 -2.05 -15.35 -0.58
N LYS A 149 -2.68 -14.28 -1.07
CA LYS A 149 -3.38 -14.28 -2.35
C LYS A 149 -2.79 -13.24 -3.28
N LEU A 150 -2.64 -13.61 -4.56
CA LEU A 150 -2.28 -12.66 -5.60
C LEU A 150 -3.36 -11.58 -5.72
N ALA A 151 -2.97 -10.32 -5.53
CA ALA A 151 -3.85 -9.18 -5.75
C ALA A 151 -3.56 -8.55 -7.12
N PHE A 152 -2.29 -8.25 -7.42
CA PHE A 152 -1.88 -7.66 -8.70
C PHE A 152 -0.51 -8.21 -9.14
N PRO A 153 -0.24 -8.27 -10.46
CA PRO A 153 1.03 -8.77 -10.97
C PRO A 153 2.22 -7.82 -10.71
N SER A 154 1.99 -6.55 -10.34
CA SER A 154 3.05 -5.61 -9.95
C SER A 154 2.49 -4.41 -9.18
N LEU A 155 3.37 -3.64 -8.52
CA LEU A 155 2.99 -2.40 -7.82
C LEU A 155 2.43 -1.36 -8.79
N ALA A 156 3.03 -1.21 -9.97
CA ALA A 156 2.51 -0.34 -11.02
C ALA A 156 1.08 -0.71 -11.43
N LYS A 157 0.76 -2.01 -11.54
CA LYS A 157 -0.61 -2.46 -11.86
C LYS A 157 -1.59 -2.21 -10.72
N PHE A 158 -1.16 -2.35 -9.48
CA PHE A 158 -1.95 -1.99 -8.31
C PHE A 158 -2.28 -0.48 -8.28
N LEU A 159 -1.28 0.38 -8.48
CA LEU A 159 -1.47 1.84 -8.47
C LEU A 159 -2.29 2.32 -9.68
N GLU A 160 -2.08 1.75 -10.88
CA GLU A 160 -2.90 2.06 -12.06
C GLU A 160 -4.37 1.70 -11.82
N ALA A 161 -4.65 0.49 -11.34
CA ALA A 161 -6.01 0.06 -11.05
C ALA A 161 -6.66 0.92 -9.96
N THR A 162 -5.87 1.40 -8.99
CA THR A 162 -6.34 2.34 -7.97
C THR A 162 -6.70 3.69 -8.62
N ALA A 163 -5.84 4.24 -9.47
CA ALA A 163 -6.11 5.48 -10.20
C ALA A 163 -7.36 5.36 -11.09
N ASP A 164 -7.47 4.27 -11.85
CA ASP A 164 -8.62 4.01 -12.73
C ASP A 164 -9.92 3.88 -11.93
N ALA A 165 -9.89 3.21 -10.78
CA ALA A 165 -11.05 3.09 -9.91
C ALA A 165 -11.47 4.44 -9.31
N LEU A 166 -10.52 5.28 -8.91
CA LEU A 166 -10.80 6.64 -8.41
C LEU A 166 -11.42 7.54 -9.49
N GLU A 167 -10.85 7.54 -10.69
CA GLU A 167 -11.30 8.41 -11.79
C GLU A 167 -12.61 7.93 -12.44
N GLY A 168 -12.80 6.61 -12.57
CA GLY A 168 -13.95 6.03 -13.29
C GLY A 168 -15.08 5.50 -12.41
N GLY A 169 -14.82 5.21 -11.12
CA GLY A 169 -15.83 4.66 -10.20
C GLY A 169 -16.18 3.17 -10.40
N ASP A 170 -15.61 2.51 -11.42
CA ASP A 170 -15.85 1.08 -11.73
C ASP A 170 -15.39 0.13 -10.62
N GLY A 171 -14.53 0.63 -9.73
CA GLY A 171 -14.02 -0.05 -8.57
C GLY A 171 -12.81 -0.93 -8.85
N ILE A 172 -12.16 -1.35 -7.77
CA ILE A 172 -10.90 -2.10 -7.79
C ILE A 172 -11.09 -3.48 -7.16
N ARG A 173 -10.58 -4.52 -7.82
CA ARG A 173 -10.48 -5.87 -7.26
C ARG A 173 -9.22 -5.97 -6.42
N ALA A 174 -9.36 -5.52 -5.18
CA ALA A 174 -8.32 -5.45 -4.18
C ALA A 174 -8.34 -6.69 -3.26
N LEU A 175 -7.33 -6.84 -2.38
CA LEU A 175 -7.28 -7.87 -1.33
C LEU A 175 -7.33 -9.33 -1.85
N GLY A 176 -6.95 -9.57 -3.11
CA GLY A 176 -7.11 -10.89 -3.76
C GLY A 176 -8.58 -11.33 -3.92
N ASN A 177 -9.54 -10.40 -3.90
CA ASN A 177 -10.98 -10.67 -3.87
C ASN A 177 -11.63 -10.63 -5.27
N ARG A 178 -12.70 -11.41 -5.44
CA ARG A 178 -13.56 -11.41 -6.65
C ARG A 178 -14.64 -10.34 -6.64
N VAL A 179 -14.77 -9.54 -5.58
CA VAL A 179 -15.76 -8.46 -5.49
C VAL A 179 -15.03 -7.11 -5.54
N PRO A 180 -15.43 -6.18 -6.43
CA PRO A 180 -14.77 -4.88 -6.52
C PRO A 180 -15.15 -3.97 -5.34
N TYR A 181 -14.22 -3.09 -4.96
CA TYR A 181 -14.45 -1.98 -4.04
C TYR A 181 -14.60 -0.69 -4.84
N ARG A 182 -15.66 0.07 -4.60
CA ARG A 182 -15.90 1.35 -5.26
C ARG A 182 -15.53 2.51 -4.36
N PRO A 183 -14.90 3.57 -4.89
CA PRO A 183 -14.67 4.77 -4.13
C PRO A 183 -15.99 5.49 -3.87
N VAL A 184 -16.12 6.04 -2.68
CA VAL A 184 -17.24 6.88 -2.26
C VAL A 184 -16.64 8.05 -1.51
N THR A 185 -16.91 9.27 -1.98
CA THR A 185 -16.49 10.49 -1.31
C THR A 185 -17.66 11.09 -0.56
N ASP A 186 -17.49 11.31 0.73
CA ASP A 186 -18.49 11.93 1.60
C ASP A 186 -17.80 12.98 2.46
N GLY A 187 -18.25 14.23 2.38
CA GLY A 187 -17.64 15.35 3.12
C GLY A 187 -16.17 15.61 2.80
N GLY A 188 -15.70 15.28 1.59
CA GLY A 188 -14.27 15.40 1.23
C GLY A 188 -13.39 14.30 1.82
N VAL A 189 -13.99 13.17 2.21
CA VAL A 189 -13.28 11.98 2.68
C VAL A 189 -13.57 10.81 1.74
N LEU A 190 -12.53 10.22 1.17
CA LEU A 190 -12.61 8.98 0.41
C LEU A 190 -12.88 7.78 1.33
N ARG A 191 -13.81 6.92 0.94
CA ARG A 191 -14.03 5.59 1.54
C ARG A 191 -14.19 4.56 0.43
N TRP A 192 -13.91 3.30 0.73
CA TRP A 192 -14.09 2.20 -0.21
C TRP A 192 -15.22 1.29 0.23
N LYS A 193 -16.29 1.21 -0.56
CA LYS A 193 -17.40 0.30 -0.29
C LYS A 193 -17.28 -0.94 -1.16
N ARG A 194 -17.33 -2.11 -0.54
CA ARG A 194 -17.44 -3.38 -1.27
C ARG A 194 -18.75 -3.35 -2.08
N ALA A 195 -18.67 -3.61 -3.37
CA ALA A 195 -19.87 -3.74 -4.19
C ALA A 195 -20.74 -4.87 -3.63
N GLN A 196 -22.04 -4.63 -3.47
CA GLN A 196 -22.96 -5.70 -3.10
C GLN A 196 -22.94 -6.73 -4.23
N THR A 197 -22.70 -8.00 -3.90
CA THR A 197 -23.04 -9.09 -4.81
C THR A 197 -24.56 -9.14 -4.86
N ALA A 198 -25.15 -9.03 -6.06
CA ALA A 198 -26.57 -9.33 -6.22
C ALA A 198 -26.83 -10.73 -5.62
N PRO A 199 -27.94 -10.92 -4.89
CA PRO A 199 -28.26 -12.19 -4.24
C PRO A 199 -28.36 -13.35 -5.24
#